data_AF-A0A970CLN5-F1
#
_entry.id   AF-A0A970CLN5-F1
#
_cell.length_a   1.000
_cell.length_b   1.000
_cell.length_c   1.000
_cell.angle_alpha   90.00
_cell.angle_beta   90.00
_cell.angle_gamma   90.00
#
_symmetry.space_group_name_H-M   'P 1'
#
loop_
_entity.id
_entity.type
_entity.pdbx_description
1 polymer ?
#
loop_
_entity_poly.entity_id
_entity_poly.type
_entity_poly.pdbx_seq_one_letter_code
_entity_poly.pdbx_strand_id
1 'polypeptide(L)'
;MKKMNNKGFTLMEVLIVVAIIAVLVAIAIPVLTGQLEKAREATDLANIRAAYAEAAVEVLTNEDGTASVASETMVQATSGWTTVSSPKIGGEPVPAVEKGNVVTVTVAADGKVSFAVTTPSP
;
A
#
# COMPACT_ATOMS: atom_id res chain seq x y z
N MET A 1 14.63 53.25 31.42
CA MET A 1 13.63 52.18 31.67
C MET A 1 13.08 51.72 30.33
N LYS A 2 13.29 50.46 29.94
CA LYS A 2 12.98 49.94 28.60
C LYS A 2 11.53 49.43 28.59
N LYS A 3 10.62 50.10 27.87
CA LYS A 3 9.22 49.62 27.70
C LYS A 3 9.25 48.32 26.90
N MET A 4 8.87 47.22 27.55
CA MET A 4 8.65 45.94 26.88
C MET A 4 7.26 45.99 26.26
N ASN A 5 7.18 46.19 24.94
CA ASN A 5 5.95 46.04 24.18
C ASN A 5 5.62 44.55 24.06
N ASN A 6 4.97 44.00 25.09
CA ASN A 6 4.41 42.66 25.04
C ASN A 6 3.11 42.72 24.22
N LYS A 7 3.23 42.70 22.89
CA LYS A 7 2.10 42.45 22.00
C LYS A 7 1.72 40.98 22.15
N GLY A 8 0.71 40.70 22.98
CA GLY A 8 0.09 39.38 23.05
C GLY A 8 -0.75 39.12 21.80
N PHE A 9 -0.86 37.84 21.43
CA PHE A 9 -1.72 37.37 20.34
C PHE A 9 -3.17 37.71 20.66
N THR A 10 -3.90 38.35 19.74
CA THR A 10 -5.32 38.62 19.95
C THR A 10 -6.15 37.35 19.75
N LEU A 11 -7.23 37.19 20.51
CA LEU A 11 -8.14 36.05 20.32
C LEU A 11 -8.72 36.05 18.89
N MET A 12 -8.95 37.22 18.31
CA MET A 12 -9.44 37.38 16.94
C MET A 12 -8.45 36.81 15.90
N GLU A 13 -7.14 37.05 16.11
CA GLU A 13 -6.08 36.50 15.24
C GLU A 13 -6.01 34.97 15.32
N VAL A 14 -6.23 34.37 16.50
CA VAL A 14 -6.31 32.90 16.60
C VAL A 14 -7.57 32.36 15.92
N LEU A 15 -8.71 33.02 16.11
CA LEU A 15 -10.00 32.56 15.58
C LEU A 15 -10.02 32.49 14.04
N ILE A 16 -9.52 33.52 13.35
CA ILE A 16 -9.46 33.52 11.88
C ILE A 16 -8.52 32.41 11.37
N VAL A 17 -7.40 32.15 12.06
CA VAL A 17 -6.43 31.11 11.69
C VAL A 17 -7.05 29.73 11.82
N VAL A 18 -7.72 29.45 12.93
CA VAL A 18 -8.39 28.15 13.14
C VAL A 18 -9.52 27.96 12.12
N ALA A 19 -10.27 29.01 11.78
CA ALA A 19 -11.31 28.94 10.76
C ALA A 19 -10.74 28.55 9.37
N ILE A 20 -9.61 29.14 8.96
CA ILE A 20 -8.95 28.79 7.69
C ILE A 20 -8.39 27.37 7.74
N ILE A 21 -7.72 26.98 8.83
CA ILE A 21 -7.18 25.62 9.00
C ILE A 21 -8.31 24.58 8.92
N ALA A 22 -9.48 24.85 9.53
CA ALA A 22 -10.62 23.95 9.48
C ALA A 22 -11.09 23.68 8.05
N VAL A 23 -11.17 24.72 7.20
CA VAL A 23 -11.55 24.57 5.79
C VAL A 23 -10.49 23.78 5.00
N LEU A 24 -9.20 24.06 5.23
CA LEU A 24 -8.11 23.35 4.56
C LEU A 24 -8.10 21.86 4.93
N VAL A 25 -8.24 21.55 6.22
CA VAL A 25 -8.25 20.18 6.73
C VAL A 25 -9.46 19.39 6.22
N ALA A 26 -10.63 20.03 6.09
CA ALA A 26 -11.84 19.40 5.55
C ALA A 26 -11.65 18.82 4.14
N ILE A 27 -10.85 19.49 3.28
CA ILE A 27 -10.54 19.01 1.93
C ILE A 27 -9.30 18.11 1.93
N ALA A 28 -8.31 18.43 2.76
CA ALA A 28 -7.04 17.71 2.78
C ALA A 28 -7.17 16.26 3.26
N ILE A 29 -7.95 15.98 4.31
CA ILE A 29 -8.10 14.63 4.87
C ILE A 29 -8.59 13.61 3.83
N PRO A 30 -9.71 13.82 3.11
CA PRO A 30 -10.21 12.82 2.15
C PRO A 30 -9.22 12.62 0.99
N VAL A 31 -8.61 13.69 0.51
CA VAL A 31 -7.62 13.65 -0.58
C VAL A 31 -6.36 12.89 -0.17
N LEU A 32 -5.83 13.15 1.02
CA LEU A 32 -4.65 12.45 1.55
C LEU A 32 -4.97 10.99 1.81
N THR A 33 -6.16 10.67 2.32
CA THR A 33 -6.57 9.28 2.61
C THR A 33 -6.62 8.45 1.33
N GLY A 34 -7.21 8.98 0.25
CA GLY A 34 -7.21 8.29 -1.05
C GLY A 34 -5.81 8.11 -1.65
N GLN A 35 -4.92 9.10 -1.47
CA GLN A 35 -3.53 8.99 -1.95
C GLN A 35 -2.71 7.99 -1.14
N LEU A 36 -2.91 7.93 0.18
CA LEU A 36 -2.26 6.93 1.04
C LEU A 36 -2.70 5.52 0.66
N GLU A 37 -3.98 5.34 0.31
CA GLU A 37 -4.47 4.03 -0.15
C GLU A 37 -3.82 3.62 -1.47
N LYS A 38 -3.70 4.55 -2.42
CA LYS A 38 -2.98 4.30 -3.66
C LYS A 38 -1.52 3.95 -3.45
N ALA A 39 -0.85 4.60 -2.50
CA ALA A 39 0.53 4.29 -2.17
C ALA A 39 0.66 2.89 -1.56
N ARG A 40 -0.29 2.47 -0.70
CA ARG A 40 -0.33 1.13 -0.12
C ARG A 40 -0.57 0.06 -1.19
N GLU A 41 -1.57 0.23 -2.04
CA GLU A 41 -1.85 -0.69 -3.16
C GLU A 41 -0.61 -0.81 -4.09
N ALA A 42 0.08 0.29 -4.38
CA ALA A 42 1.30 0.28 -5.19
C ALA A 42 2.46 -0.48 -4.51
N THR A 43 2.63 -0.31 -3.20
CA THR A 43 3.63 -1.06 -2.41
C THR A 43 3.31 -2.55 -2.38
N ASP A 44 2.07 -2.91 -2.10
CA ASP A 44 1.62 -4.31 -2.07
C ASP A 44 1.86 -4.97 -3.44
N LEU A 45 1.53 -4.29 -4.53
CA LEU A 45 1.81 -4.77 -5.88
C LEU A 45 3.31 -4.93 -6.14
N ALA A 46 4.15 -4.01 -5.67
CA ALA A 46 5.60 -4.11 -5.81
C ALA A 46 6.15 -5.31 -5.03
N ASN A 47 5.63 -5.56 -3.83
CA ASN A 47 6.03 -6.69 -2.98
C ASN A 47 5.64 -8.04 -3.63
N ILE A 48 4.45 -8.14 -4.22
CA ILE A 48 4.05 -9.35 -4.96
C ILE A 48 4.92 -9.54 -6.21
N ARG A 49 5.29 -8.45 -6.91
CA ARG A 49 6.22 -8.52 -8.05
C ARG A 49 7.61 -8.96 -7.65
N ALA A 50 8.09 -8.55 -6.48
CA ALA A 50 9.37 -9.01 -5.94
C ALA A 50 9.33 -10.52 -5.66
N ALA A 51 8.27 -11.00 -5.00
CA ALA A 51 8.05 -12.44 -4.76
C ALA A 51 7.96 -13.25 -6.08
N TYR A 52 7.29 -12.71 -7.10
CA TYR A 52 7.27 -13.32 -8.43
C TYR A 52 8.67 -13.42 -9.05
N ALA A 53 9.46 -12.35 -9.00
CA ALA A 53 10.80 -12.34 -9.57
C ALA A 53 11.71 -13.36 -8.86
N GLU A 54 11.58 -13.49 -7.55
CA GLU A 54 12.29 -14.50 -6.75
C GLU A 54 11.88 -15.92 -7.14
N ALA A 55 10.57 -16.20 -7.19
CA ALA A 55 10.06 -17.51 -7.61
C ALA A 55 10.47 -17.85 -9.06
N ALA A 56 10.50 -16.86 -9.97
CA ALA A 56 10.92 -17.05 -11.35
C ALA A 56 12.42 -17.35 -11.51
N VAL A 57 13.27 -16.90 -10.57
CA VAL A 57 14.69 -17.28 -10.55
C VAL A 57 14.85 -18.66 -9.93
N GLU A 58 14.15 -18.93 -8.83
CA GLU A 58 14.24 -20.20 -8.11
C GLU A 58 13.83 -21.39 -9.00
N VAL A 59 12.76 -21.24 -9.79
CA VAL A 59 12.28 -22.30 -10.70
C VAL A 59 13.30 -22.68 -11.78
N LEU A 60 14.26 -21.81 -12.10
CA LEU A 60 15.33 -22.11 -13.06
C LEU A 60 16.47 -22.92 -12.42
N THR A 61 16.55 -22.89 -11.09
CA THR A 61 17.63 -23.50 -10.31
C THR A 61 17.18 -24.75 -9.55
N ASN A 62 15.88 -24.91 -9.35
CA ASN A 62 15.33 -26.05 -8.62
C ASN A 62 15.08 -27.26 -9.52
N GLU A 63 15.20 -28.46 -8.93
CA GLU A 63 14.99 -29.72 -9.64
C GLU A 63 13.50 -30.09 -9.72
N ASP A 64 12.68 -29.52 -8.82
CA ASP A 64 11.24 -29.82 -8.70
C ASP A 64 10.39 -29.16 -9.81
N GLY A 65 10.94 -28.18 -10.54
CA GLY A 65 10.27 -27.50 -11.64
C GLY A 65 9.09 -26.62 -11.20
N THR A 66 9.03 -26.26 -9.92
CA THR A 66 8.06 -25.30 -9.35
C THR A 66 8.69 -24.55 -8.19
N ALA A 67 8.52 -23.24 -8.10
CA ALA A 67 8.99 -22.43 -6.98
C ALA A 67 7.83 -21.60 -6.41
N SER A 68 7.85 -21.34 -5.10
CA SER A 68 6.76 -20.66 -4.42
C SER A 68 7.27 -19.71 -3.35
N VAL A 69 7.02 -18.41 -3.55
CA VAL A 69 7.53 -17.35 -2.68
C VAL A 69 6.36 -16.54 -2.14
N ALA A 70 6.36 -16.32 -0.83
CA ALA A 70 5.40 -15.47 -0.15
C ALA A 70 5.79 -14.00 -0.29
N SER A 71 4.83 -13.13 -0.65
CA SER A 71 5.01 -11.69 -0.55
C SER A 71 5.13 -11.24 0.90
N GLU A 72 5.49 -9.98 1.11
CA GLU A 72 5.26 -9.35 2.41
C GLU A 72 3.76 -9.25 2.73
N THR A 73 3.44 -9.00 4.00
CA THR A 73 2.06 -8.79 4.46
C THR A 73 1.45 -7.55 3.83
N MET A 74 0.24 -7.68 3.30
CA MET A 74 -0.49 -6.61 2.62
C MET A 74 -0.84 -5.47 3.59
N VAL A 75 -0.62 -4.23 3.15
CA VAL A 75 -0.84 -3.02 3.96
C VAL A 75 -1.99 -2.14 3.48
N GLN A 76 -2.59 -2.42 2.31
CA GLN A 76 -3.80 -1.75 1.82
C GLN A 76 -4.94 -1.80 2.86
N ALA A 77 -5.70 -0.71 2.99
CA ALA A 77 -6.77 -0.63 3.99
C ALA A 77 -8.13 -1.09 3.46
N THR A 78 -8.33 -1.05 2.15
CA THR A 78 -9.56 -1.48 1.48
C THR A 78 -9.33 -2.85 0.84
N SER A 79 -10.38 -3.67 0.80
CA SER A 79 -10.31 -4.95 0.12
C SER A 79 -10.31 -4.75 -1.40
N GLY A 80 -9.46 -5.50 -2.08
CA GLY A 80 -9.32 -5.45 -3.54
C GLY A 80 -8.59 -4.23 -4.06
N TRP A 81 -8.48 -4.17 -5.39
CA TRP A 81 -7.72 -3.15 -6.11
C TRP A 81 -8.67 -2.04 -6.55
N THR A 82 -8.66 -0.92 -5.83
CA THR A 82 -9.61 0.18 -6.06
C THR A 82 -8.98 1.38 -6.76
N THR A 83 -7.67 1.58 -6.57
CA THR A 83 -6.93 2.71 -7.15
C THR A 83 -5.95 2.27 -8.24
N VAL A 84 -5.50 1.01 -8.20
CA VAL A 84 -4.74 0.36 -9.28
C VAL A 84 -5.68 -0.53 -10.07
N SER A 85 -5.75 -0.34 -11.39
CA SER A 85 -6.62 -1.13 -12.25
C SER A 85 -6.12 -2.57 -12.34
N SER A 86 -6.91 -3.53 -11.84
CA SER A 86 -6.77 -5.00 -11.98
C SER A 86 -5.35 -5.46 -12.36
N PRO A 87 -4.39 -5.41 -11.42
CA PRO A 87 -3.00 -5.70 -11.71
C PRO A 87 -2.83 -7.14 -12.19
N LYS A 88 -1.90 -7.33 -13.14
CA LYS A 88 -1.50 -8.64 -13.66
C LYS A 88 -0.01 -8.85 -13.43
N ILE A 89 0.37 -10.07 -13.07
CA ILE A 89 1.76 -10.52 -12.95
C ILE A 89 1.87 -11.86 -13.66
N GLY A 90 2.86 -11.99 -14.57
CA GLY A 90 3.01 -13.20 -15.39
C GLY A 90 1.81 -13.51 -16.32
N GLY A 91 1.03 -12.50 -16.68
CA GLY A 91 -0.20 -12.65 -17.49
C GLY A 91 -1.46 -12.95 -16.67
N GLU A 92 -1.30 -13.38 -15.42
CA GLU A 92 -2.39 -13.76 -14.52
C GLU A 92 -2.85 -12.58 -13.66
N PRO A 93 -4.17 -12.45 -13.39
CA PRO A 93 -4.70 -11.41 -12.52
C PRO A 93 -4.28 -11.68 -11.08
N VAL A 94 -3.75 -10.64 -10.43
CA VAL A 94 -3.44 -10.71 -8.99
C VAL A 94 -4.76 -10.73 -8.23
N PRO A 95 -4.97 -11.67 -7.28
CA PRO A 95 -6.22 -11.78 -6.54
C PRO A 95 -6.50 -10.50 -5.74
N ALA A 96 -7.78 -10.26 -5.46
CA ALA A 96 -8.16 -9.26 -4.49
C ALA A 96 -7.66 -9.71 -3.11
N VAL A 97 -6.96 -8.82 -2.41
CA VAL A 97 -6.37 -9.10 -1.10
C VAL A 97 -6.91 -8.13 -0.05
N GLU A 98 -6.73 -8.46 1.21
CA GLU A 98 -7.14 -7.65 2.35
C GLU A 98 -5.93 -7.36 3.25
N LYS A 99 -6.03 -6.31 4.05
CA LYS A 99 -4.98 -5.96 5.02
C LYS A 99 -4.62 -7.15 5.90
N GLY A 100 -3.34 -7.42 6.06
CA GLY A 100 -2.86 -8.49 6.94
C GLY A 100 -2.72 -9.83 6.24
N ASN A 101 -3.20 -9.99 5.00
CA ASN A 101 -3.00 -11.22 4.24
C ASN A 101 -1.61 -11.24 3.58
N VAL A 102 -1.19 -12.41 3.14
CA VAL A 102 0.02 -12.63 2.35
C VAL A 102 -0.38 -13.29 1.04
N VAL A 103 0.26 -12.90 -0.06
CA VAL A 103 0.09 -13.53 -1.37
C VAL A 103 1.29 -14.41 -1.65
N THR A 104 1.07 -15.72 -1.72
CA THR A 104 2.06 -16.66 -2.20
C THR A 104 1.99 -16.73 -3.72
N VAL A 105 3.10 -16.40 -4.37
CA VAL A 105 3.27 -16.50 -5.82
C VAL A 105 3.97 -17.81 -6.12
N THR A 106 3.34 -18.66 -6.92
CA THR A 106 3.92 -19.91 -7.40
C THR A 106 4.21 -19.80 -8.89
N VAL A 107 5.42 -20.16 -9.30
CA VAL A 107 5.84 -20.20 -10.71
C VAL A 107 6.22 -21.63 -11.06
N ALA A 108 5.59 -22.18 -12.09
CA ALA A 108 5.90 -23.50 -12.64
C ALA A 108 6.92 -23.43 -13.78
N ALA A 109 7.59 -24.53 -14.08
CA ALA A 109 8.61 -24.64 -15.13
C ALA A 109 8.08 -24.33 -16.55
N ASP A 110 6.77 -24.40 -16.77
CA ASP A 110 6.11 -23.99 -18.01
C ASP A 110 5.86 -22.47 -18.08
N GLY A 111 6.32 -21.70 -17.08
CA GLY A 111 6.15 -20.27 -16.96
C GLY A 111 4.77 -19.85 -16.43
N LYS A 112 3.89 -20.79 -16.06
CA LYS A 112 2.59 -20.45 -15.46
C LYS A 112 2.78 -19.90 -14.06
N VAL A 113 1.99 -18.87 -13.77
CA VAL A 113 1.95 -18.22 -12.46
C VAL A 113 0.63 -18.57 -11.78
N SER A 114 0.64 -18.83 -10.49
CA SER A 114 -0.57 -18.91 -9.68
C SER A 114 -0.39 -18.16 -8.37
N PHE A 115 -1.52 -17.74 -7.79
CA PHE A 115 -1.55 -16.97 -6.55
C PHE A 115 -2.40 -17.67 -5.51
N ALA A 116 -1.90 -17.76 -4.28
CA ALA A 116 -2.66 -18.18 -3.12
C ALA A 116 -2.66 -17.07 -2.08
N VAL A 117 -3.84 -16.70 -1.57
CA VAL A 117 -3.96 -15.72 -0.49
C VAL A 117 -4.06 -16.48 0.82
N THR A 118 -3.17 -16.18 1.77
CA THR A 118 -3.18 -16.77 3.11
C THR A 118 -3.27 -15.70 4.17
N THR A 119 -4.02 -15.96 5.23
CA THR A 119 -3.98 -15.17 6.45
C THR A 119 -2.86 -15.75 7.33
N PRO A 120 -1.76 -15.02 7.58
CA PRO A 120 -0.72 -15.50 8.49
C PRO A 120 -1.34 -15.73 9.89
N SER A 121 -1.08 -16.90 10.47
CA SER A 121 -1.51 -17.20 11.85
C SER A 121 -0.79 -16.24 12.82
N PRO A 122 -1.49 -15.72 13.85
CA PRO A 122 -0.87 -14.90 14.88
C PRO A 122 0.15 -15.66 15.73
#